data_AF-A0A957C6I3-F1
#
_entry.id   AF-A0A957C6I3-F1
#
_cell.length_a   1.000
_cell.length_b   1.000
_cell.length_c   1.000
_cell.angle_alpha   90.00
_cell.angle_beta   90.00
_cell.angle_gamma   90.00
#
_symmetry.space_group_name_H-M   'P 1'
#
loop_
_entity.id
_entity.type
_entity.pdbx_description
1 polymer ?
#
loop_
_entity_poly.entity_id
_entity_poly.type
_entity_poly.pdbx_seq_one_letter_code
_entity_poly.pdbx_strand_id
1 'polypeptide(L)'
;LKGLLAYSTVSWLGALVGMIGLPEYEGIKAAFIGIMAHALYKAALFLAAGTIDHSFGTRIIDKLGGLRKYMPVTAGVVIVSALSMAGLPIFFGFVAKEVLLDAWAEAHFAGQQITYILIIISAALTGTAGFILIWDVFFKPADHELHYHASPRPLIAAPVVLAIGTTIFGLMLDPPITLIEDIAQLGVLKPIEIHLLPSDFTNPIFLTSLGIIAGGFVVFLLRGFWLPILTKIPIAKATDIYKGILAGVDWIGTQVLRTQNGQVRYYLIVILGTVATVILTNGIILDLAVGQDIIPATINFDSPTALRAILLLLTIVAGLYTVVARKHITAVLALGIVGYSIGVLFLLEPAPDVSIVQFLMETLSTVLIIIMLGRISERQRRDA
;
A
#
# COMPACT_ATOMS: atom_id res chain seq x y z
N LEU A 1 15.02 11.17 19.09
CA LEU A 1 13.99 10.83 20.09
C LEU A 1 12.70 10.29 19.48
N LYS A 2 11.83 11.12 18.87
CA LYS A 2 10.51 10.66 18.36
C LYS A 2 10.58 9.50 17.36
N GLY A 3 11.60 9.46 16.48
CA GLY A 3 11.81 8.34 15.56
C GLY A 3 12.06 7.00 16.28
N LEU A 4 12.98 6.98 17.25
CA LEU A 4 13.23 5.80 18.10
C LEU A 4 11.97 5.36 18.85
N LEU A 5 11.20 6.32 19.37
CA LEU A 5 9.93 6.04 20.03
C LEU A 5 8.86 5.49 19.07
N ALA A 6 8.78 6.01 17.84
CA ALA A 6 7.84 5.53 16.84
C ALA A 6 8.16 4.08 16.41
N TYR A 7 9.43 3.77 16.12
CA TYR A 7 9.81 2.40 15.73
C TYR A 7 9.63 1.38 16.85
N SER A 8 9.88 1.75 18.11
CA SER A 8 9.56 0.87 19.25
C SER A 8 8.05 0.69 19.46
N THR A 9 7.22 1.67 19.08
CA THR A 9 5.75 1.47 19.01
C THR A 9 5.38 0.51 17.89
N VAL A 10 5.96 0.64 16.69
CA VAL A 10 5.73 -0.33 15.60
C VAL A 10 6.13 -1.75 16.02
N SER A 11 7.29 -1.90 16.69
CA SER A 11 7.77 -3.18 17.20
C SER A 11 6.79 -3.81 18.20
N TRP A 12 6.30 -3.02 19.17
CA TRP A 12 5.34 -3.49 20.17
C TRP A 12 3.96 -3.77 19.58
N LEU A 13 3.46 -2.94 18.67
CA LEU A 13 2.20 -3.19 17.98
C LEU A 13 2.27 -4.45 17.12
N GLY A 14 3.41 -4.73 16.48
CA GLY A 14 3.63 -6.00 15.77
C GLY A 14 3.49 -7.21 16.71
N ALA A 15 4.06 -7.12 17.91
CA ALA A 15 3.89 -8.15 18.94
C ALA A 15 2.41 -8.31 19.36
N LEU A 16 1.70 -7.20 19.64
CA LEU A 16 0.29 -7.22 20.04
C LEU A 16 -0.64 -7.74 18.95
N VAL A 17 -0.42 -7.38 17.68
CA VAL A 17 -1.19 -7.94 16.55
C VAL A 17 -0.92 -9.44 16.43
N GLY A 18 0.33 -9.88 16.66
CA GLY A 18 0.67 -11.30 16.75
C GLY A 18 -0.10 -12.03 17.83
N MET A 19 -0.31 -11.41 19.01
CA MET A 19 -1.12 -11.98 20.09
C MET A 19 -2.60 -12.13 19.74
N ILE A 20 -3.17 -11.10 19.09
CA ILE A 20 -4.58 -11.13 18.66
C ILE A 20 -4.80 -12.24 17.62
N GLY A 21 -3.77 -12.55 16.84
CA GLY A 21 -3.81 -13.65 15.86
C GLY A 21 -3.60 -15.04 16.43
N LEU A 22 -3.36 -15.21 17.75
CA LEU A 22 -3.23 -16.53 18.35
C LEU A 22 -4.57 -17.27 18.36
N PRO A 23 -4.56 -18.59 18.16
CA PRO A 23 -5.79 -19.38 18.14
C PRO A 23 -6.48 -19.46 19.51
N GLU A 24 -5.72 -19.28 20.61
CA GLU A 24 -6.24 -19.30 21.97
C GLU A 24 -6.70 -17.92 22.46
N TYR A 25 -7.81 -17.88 23.21
CA TYR A 25 -8.38 -16.64 23.77
C TYR A 25 -7.45 -15.89 24.75
N GLU A 26 -6.46 -16.58 25.32
CA GLU A 26 -5.46 -15.97 26.20
C GLU A 26 -4.62 -14.89 25.46
N GLY A 27 -4.46 -15.02 24.14
CA GLY A 27 -3.78 -14.02 23.33
C GLY A 27 -4.46 -12.65 23.34
N ILE A 28 -5.79 -12.60 23.35
CA ILE A 28 -6.57 -11.36 23.39
C ILE A 28 -6.38 -10.65 24.73
N LYS A 29 -6.45 -11.38 25.86
CA LYS A 29 -6.19 -10.80 27.18
C LYS A 29 -4.79 -10.23 27.29
N ALA A 30 -3.80 -10.99 26.86
CA ALA A 30 -2.41 -10.59 26.87
C ALA A 30 -2.19 -9.31 26.04
N ALA A 31 -2.87 -9.22 24.89
CA ALA A 31 -2.87 -8.02 24.07
C ALA A 31 -3.48 -6.80 24.80
N PHE A 32 -4.59 -6.96 25.51
CA PHE A 32 -5.20 -5.86 26.30
C PHE A 32 -4.27 -5.34 27.41
N ILE A 33 -3.71 -6.24 28.22
CA ILE A 33 -2.72 -5.87 29.26
C ILE A 33 -1.52 -5.17 28.61
N GLY A 34 -1.04 -5.73 27.49
CA GLY A 34 0.05 -5.16 26.70
C GLY A 34 -0.25 -3.76 26.15
N ILE A 35 -1.49 -3.48 25.71
CA ILE A 35 -1.93 -2.16 25.25
C ILE A 35 -1.95 -1.16 26.41
N MET A 36 -2.50 -1.55 27.56
CA MET A 36 -2.56 -0.66 28.72
C MET A 36 -1.16 -0.29 29.23
N ALA A 37 -0.27 -1.27 29.38
CA ALA A 37 1.11 -1.01 29.77
C ALA A 37 1.80 -0.11 28.75
N HIS A 38 1.63 -0.40 27.47
CA HIS A 38 2.18 0.41 26.37
C HIS A 38 1.71 1.85 26.42
N ALA A 39 0.41 2.08 26.55
CA ALA A 39 -0.18 3.41 26.58
C ALA A 39 0.45 4.28 27.67
N LEU A 40 0.63 3.72 28.88
CA LEU A 40 1.21 4.45 30.01
C LEU A 40 2.67 4.85 29.78
N TYR A 41 3.55 3.88 29.52
CA TYR A 41 4.98 4.21 29.35
C TYR A 41 5.24 5.00 28.06
N LYS A 42 4.50 4.76 26.97
CA LYS A 42 4.70 5.51 25.73
C LYS A 42 4.21 6.93 25.82
N ALA A 43 3.03 7.16 26.37
CA ALA A 43 2.53 8.51 26.53
C ALA A 43 3.51 9.33 27.39
N ALA A 44 4.01 8.76 28.50
CA ALA A 44 5.04 9.41 29.31
C ALA A 44 6.32 9.72 28.51
N LEU A 45 6.85 8.77 27.74
CA LEU A 45 8.05 8.95 26.94
C LEU A 45 7.88 9.99 25.81
N PHE A 46 6.73 10.03 25.13
CA PHE A 46 6.46 11.01 24.08
C PHE A 46 6.28 12.42 24.65
N LEU A 47 5.59 12.57 25.78
CA LEU A 47 5.44 13.85 26.47
C LEU A 47 6.80 14.34 27.01
N ALA A 48 7.61 13.44 27.57
CA ALA A 48 8.98 13.76 27.99
C ALA A 48 9.86 14.17 26.81
N ALA A 49 9.76 13.49 25.66
CA ALA A 49 10.47 13.89 24.44
C ALA A 49 10.03 15.28 23.94
N GLY A 50 8.73 15.63 24.07
CA GLY A 50 8.23 16.98 23.80
C GLY A 50 8.77 18.02 24.77
N THR A 51 8.91 17.66 26.05
CA THR A 51 9.51 18.52 27.09
C THR A 51 10.98 18.81 26.78
N ILE A 52 11.73 17.80 26.32
CA ILE A 52 13.13 17.96 25.90
C ILE A 52 13.23 18.87 24.66
N ASP A 53 12.39 18.64 23.65
CA ASP A 53 12.34 19.46 22.42
C ASP A 53 12.04 20.93 22.74
N HIS A 54 11.10 21.19 23.64
CA HIS A 54 10.78 22.54 24.11
C HIS A 54 11.94 23.21 24.87
N SER A 55 12.65 22.45 25.70
CA SER A 55 13.69 23.01 26.58
C SER A 55 15.04 23.22 25.90
N PHE A 56 15.36 22.43 24.88
CA PHE A 56 16.67 22.42 24.21
C PHE A 56 16.63 22.71 22.70
N GLY A 57 15.44 22.81 22.10
CA GLY A 57 15.26 23.11 20.66
C GLY A 57 15.75 22.01 19.71
N THR A 58 16.15 20.84 20.23
CA THR A 58 16.60 19.70 19.44
C THR A 58 16.10 18.38 20.04
N ARG A 59 15.85 17.43 19.14
CA ARG A 59 15.41 16.06 19.44
C ARG A 59 16.33 14.99 18.87
N ILE A 60 17.49 15.41 18.36
CA ILE A 60 18.53 14.54 17.79
C ILE A 60 19.36 14.00 18.95
N ILE A 61 19.40 12.67 19.11
CA ILE A 61 20.05 12.01 20.27
C ILE A 61 21.54 12.37 20.32
N ASP A 62 22.22 12.37 19.17
CA ASP A 62 23.65 12.70 19.07
C ASP A 62 23.98 14.15 19.44
N LYS A 63 22.97 15.02 19.51
CA LYS A 63 23.13 16.43 19.93
C LYS A 63 22.69 16.66 21.38
N LEU A 64 22.33 15.61 22.11
CA LEU A 64 21.91 15.70 23.50
C LEU A 64 22.94 15.01 24.41
N GLY A 65 22.90 15.34 25.70
CA GLY A 65 23.75 14.69 26.71
C GLY A 65 23.66 15.41 28.05
N GLY A 66 23.83 14.67 29.14
CA GLY A 66 23.96 15.23 30.48
C GLY A 66 22.70 15.92 31.01
N LEU A 67 21.53 15.66 30.40
CA LEU A 67 20.30 16.40 30.68
C LEU A 67 19.82 16.26 32.14
N ARG A 68 20.28 15.24 32.88
CA ARG A 68 19.91 15.03 34.29
C ARG A 68 20.24 16.23 35.19
N LYS A 69 21.26 17.03 34.84
CA LYS A 69 21.66 18.22 35.60
C LYS A 69 20.67 19.37 35.44
N TYR A 70 20.05 19.49 34.28
CA TYR A 70 19.11 20.56 33.95
C TYR A 70 17.66 20.20 34.29
N MET A 71 17.28 18.93 34.08
CA MET A 71 15.89 18.46 34.19
C MET A 71 15.79 17.14 34.97
N PRO A 72 16.09 17.12 36.28
CA PRO A 72 16.14 15.89 37.07
C PRO A 72 14.77 15.17 37.15
N VAL A 73 13.66 15.92 37.20
CA VAL A 73 12.31 15.34 37.23
C VAL A 73 12.00 14.60 35.92
N THR A 74 12.26 15.23 34.78
CA THR A 74 12.08 14.61 33.46
C THR A 74 13.01 13.41 33.27
N ALA A 75 14.23 13.46 33.81
CA ALA A 75 15.13 12.32 33.84
C ALA A 75 14.52 11.14 34.62
N GLY A 76 13.96 11.39 35.81
CA GLY A 76 13.25 10.38 36.59
C GLY A 76 12.07 9.75 35.85
N VAL A 77 11.24 10.58 35.20
CA VAL A 77 10.12 10.11 34.34
C VAL A 77 10.64 9.19 33.24
N VAL A 78 11.65 9.64 32.47
CA VAL A 78 12.16 8.83 31.35
C VAL A 78 12.78 7.54 31.85
N ILE A 79 13.51 7.56 32.97
CA ILE A 79 14.07 6.35 33.58
C ILE A 79 12.94 5.38 33.93
N VAL A 80 11.95 5.79 34.72
CA VAL A 80 10.83 4.94 35.13
C VAL A 80 10.09 4.37 33.91
N SER A 81 9.72 5.22 32.95
CA SER A 81 8.99 4.77 31.77
C SER A 81 9.82 3.91 30.82
N ALA A 82 11.13 4.18 30.67
CA ALA A 82 12.01 3.36 29.84
C ALA A 82 12.34 2.01 30.50
N LEU A 83 12.43 1.94 31.83
CA LEU A 83 12.56 0.68 32.56
C LEU A 83 11.27 -0.14 32.50
N SER A 84 10.10 0.52 32.56
CA SER A 84 8.83 -0.12 32.26
C SER A 84 8.77 -0.65 30.82
N MET A 85 9.24 0.14 29.84
CA MET A 85 9.31 -0.29 28.42
C MET A 85 10.28 -1.46 28.23
N ALA A 86 11.40 -1.49 28.95
CA ALA A 86 12.32 -2.61 28.97
C ALA A 86 11.77 -3.81 29.74
N GLY A 87 10.66 -3.65 30.45
CA GLY A 87 9.98 -4.65 31.27
C GLY A 87 10.86 -5.14 32.42
N LEU A 88 11.37 -4.22 33.25
CA LEU A 88 12.01 -4.57 34.52
C LEU A 88 10.96 -4.94 35.60
N PRO A 89 11.29 -5.86 36.51
CA PRO A 89 10.47 -6.15 37.69
C PRO A 89 10.08 -4.86 38.42
N ILE A 90 8.88 -4.83 39.02
CA ILE A 90 8.20 -3.67 39.66
C ILE A 90 7.27 -2.89 38.72
N PHE A 91 7.55 -2.83 37.41
CA PHE A 91 6.76 -2.01 36.49
C PHE A 91 5.68 -2.82 35.75
N PHE A 92 4.60 -2.15 35.36
CA PHE A 92 3.50 -2.79 34.62
C PHE A 92 3.92 -3.34 33.26
N GLY A 93 4.97 -2.77 32.64
CA GLY A 93 5.53 -3.34 31.41
C GLY A 93 6.22 -4.71 31.60
N PHE A 94 6.64 -5.06 32.82
CA PHE A 94 7.10 -6.43 33.13
C PHE A 94 5.92 -7.38 33.19
N VAL A 95 4.86 -7.02 33.92
CA VAL A 95 3.60 -7.79 33.99
C VAL A 95 3.06 -8.08 32.59
N ALA A 96 2.96 -7.05 31.75
CA ALA A 96 2.53 -7.21 30.36
C ALA A 96 3.42 -8.17 29.59
N LYS A 97 4.74 -8.10 29.75
CA LYS A 97 5.67 -9.00 29.05
C LYS A 97 5.53 -10.44 29.52
N GLU A 98 5.40 -10.69 30.83
CA GLU A 98 5.21 -12.04 31.37
C GLU A 98 3.97 -12.69 30.77
N VAL A 99 2.82 -11.99 30.76
CA VAL A 99 1.58 -12.53 30.20
C VAL A 99 1.70 -12.77 28.69
N LEU A 100 2.39 -11.88 27.96
CA LEU A 100 2.63 -12.05 26.53
C LEU A 100 3.51 -13.27 26.23
N LEU A 101 4.58 -13.46 27.01
CA LEU A 101 5.49 -14.60 26.85
C LEU A 101 4.82 -15.92 27.22
N ASP A 102 4.00 -15.91 28.27
CA ASP A 102 3.22 -17.07 28.70
C ASP A 102 2.24 -17.52 27.61
N ALA A 103 1.40 -16.60 27.13
CA ALA A 103 0.44 -16.89 26.07
C ALA A 103 1.09 -17.36 24.76
N TRP A 104 2.28 -16.88 24.41
CA TRP A 104 3.02 -17.41 23.26
C TRP A 104 3.70 -18.76 23.51
N ALA A 105 4.10 -19.05 24.75
CA ALA A 105 4.67 -20.34 25.11
C ALA A 105 3.61 -21.45 25.10
N GLU A 106 2.37 -21.12 25.47
CA GLU A 106 1.24 -22.05 25.45
C GLU A 106 0.58 -22.20 24.06
N ALA A 107 0.77 -21.24 23.15
CA ALA A 107 0.12 -21.26 21.84
C ALA A 107 0.50 -22.48 20.98
N HIS A 108 -0.46 -23.08 20.29
CA HIS A 108 -0.23 -24.28 19.46
C HIS A 108 -0.45 -24.01 17.97
N PHE A 109 0.61 -23.59 17.26
CA PHE A 109 0.57 -23.40 15.81
C PHE A 109 1.91 -23.70 15.12
N ALA A 110 1.86 -23.93 13.80
CA ALA A 110 3.06 -24.19 13.00
C ALA A 110 3.99 -22.96 12.98
N GLY A 111 5.24 -23.12 13.44
CA GLY A 111 6.22 -22.03 13.52
C GLY A 111 6.20 -21.25 14.83
N GLN A 112 5.47 -21.72 15.85
CA GLN A 112 5.45 -21.12 17.20
C GLN A 112 6.85 -20.87 17.76
N GLN A 113 7.75 -21.86 17.72
CA GLN A 113 9.11 -21.73 18.27
C GLN A 113 9.91 -20.61 17.61
N ILE A 114 9.84 -20.49 16.28
CA ILE A 114 10.54 -19.44 15.53
C ILE A 114 9.97 -18.07 15.92
N THR A 115 8.64 -17.98 15.98
CA THR A 115 7.93 -16.76 16.37
C THR A 115 8.36 -16.34 17.77
N TYR A 116 8.33 -17.26 18.74
CA TYR A 116 8.72 -17.04 20.13
C TYR A 116 10.17 -16.51 20.27
N ILE A 117 11.11 -17.09 19.52
CA ILE A 117 12.51 -16.61 19.50
C ILE A 117 12.58 -15.19 18.93
N LEU A 118 11.87 -14.89 17.83
CA LEU A 118 11.86 -13.54 17.23
C LEU A 118 11.29 -12.50 18.20
N ILE A 119 10.30 -12.88 19.00
CA ILE A 119 9.71 -12.03 20.03
C ILE A 119 10.71 -11.73 21.14
N ILE A 120 11.41 -12.75 21.65
CA ILE A 120 12.45 -12.59 22.67
C ILE A 120 13.51 -11.59 22.19
N ILE A 121 13.95 -11.75 20.93
CA ILE A 121 14.91 -10.83 20.29
C ILE A 121 14.32 -9.41 20.18
N SER A 122 13.08 -9.29 19.68
CA SER A 122 12.38 -8.01 19.54
C SER A 122 12.22 -7.28 20.88
N ALA A 123 11.87 -8.01 21.95
CA ALA A 123 11.75 -7.48 23.29
C ALA A 123 13.11 -7.01 23.85
N ALA A 124 14.19 -7.77 23.60
CA ALA A 124 15.54 -7.38 24.01
C ALA A 124 16.03 -6.12 23.28
N LEU A 125 15.74 -5.99 21.98
CA LEU A 125 16.02 -4.78 21.21
C LEU A 125 15.18 -3.58 21.66
N THR A 126 13.93 -3.81 22.05
CA THR A 126 13.07 -2.76 22.65
C THR A 126 13.66 -2.28 23.98
N GLY A 127 14.13 -3.19 24.84
CA GLY A 127 14.87 -2.85 26.05
C GLY A 127 16.15 -2.07 25.77
N THR A 128 16.92 -2.48 24.76
CA THR A 128 18.12 -1.77 24.28
C THR A 128 17.80 -0.31 23.94
N ALA A 129 16.69 -0.06 23.22
CA ALA A 129 16.25 1.29 22.90
C ALA A 129 15.91 2.12 24.16
N GLY A 130 15.35 1.49 25.19
CA GLY A 130 15.12 2.11 26.50
C GLY A 130 16.42 2.50 27.19
N PHE A 131 17.41 1.61 27.22
CA PHE A 131 18.72 1.90 27.81
C PHE A 131 19.49 3.00 27.05
N ILE A 132 19.39 3.03 25.71
CA ILE A 132 19.91 4.13 24.88
C ILE A 132 19.27 5.46 25.28
N LEU A 133 17.94 5.50 25.41
CA LEU A 133 17.24 6.71 25.83
C LEU A 133 17.68 7.20 27.21
N ILE A 134 17.86 6.30 28.18
CA ILE A 134 18.33 6.66 29.52
C ILE A 134 19.75 7.21 29.43
N TRP A 135 20.69 6.44 28.88
CA TRP A 135 22.10 6.77 28.97
C TRP A 135 22.50 7.91 28.04
N ASP A 136 22.23 7.79 26.73
CA ASP A 136 22.76 8.72 25.72
C ASP A 136 22.13 10.12 25.86
N VAL A 137 20.91 10.22 26.40
CA VAL A 137 20.24 11.51 26.62
C VAL A 137 20.61 12.12 27.98
N PHE A 138 20.55 11.35 29.07
CA PHE A 138 20.62 11.93 30.42
C PHE A 138 21.97 11.78 31.12
N PHE A 139 22.76 10.75 30.80
CA PHE A 139 24.00 10.43 31.51
C PHE A 139 25.27 10.69 30.71
N LYS A 140 25.30 10.36 29.41
CA LYS A 140 26.42 10.66 28.53
C LYS A 140 26.66 12.18 28.52
N PRO A 141 27.88 12.69 28.73
CA PRO A 141 28.18 14.11 28.61
C PRO A 141 27.79 14.67 27.24
N ALA A 142 27.34 15.93 27.20
CA ALA A 142 27.11 16.63 25.94
C ALA A 142 28.44 17.04 25.30
N ASP A 143 28.53 16.93 23.97
CA ASP A 143 29.73 17.27 23.20
C ASP A 143 29.84 18.79 22.91
N HIS A 144 28.85 19.59 23.31
CA HIS A 144 28.77 21.04 23.12
C HIS A 144 27.92 21.69 24.22
N GLU A 145 27.97 23.03 24.32
CA GLU A 145 27.11 23.78 25.22
C GLU A 145 25.64 23.69 24.80
N LEU A 146 24.79 23.36 25.76
CA LEU A 146 23.34 23.24 25.56
C LEU A 146 22.64 24.48 26.09
N HIS A 147 21.87 25.15 25.24
CA HIS A 147 20.99 26.21 25.68
C HIS A 147 19.75 25.62 26.34
N TYR A 148 19.53 25.93 27.61
CA TYR A 148 18.40 25.39 28.39
C TYR A 148 17.36 26.47 28.68
N HIS A 149 16.10 26.16 28.39
CA HIS A 149 14.94 26.90 28.85
C HIS A 149 14.05 26.04 29.73
N ALA A 150 13.61 26.59 30.87
CA ALA A 150 12.76 25.86 31.80
C ALA A 150 11.37 25.59 31.21
N SER A 151 10.96 24.32 31.24
CA SER A 151 9.62 23.91 30.81
C SER A 151 8.54 24.30 31.83
N PRO A 152 7.34 24.68 31.36
CA PRO A 152 6.23 24.98 32.26
C PRO A 152 5.76 23.72 33.01
N ARG A 153 5.32 23.90 34.27
CA ARG A 153 4.95 22.79 35.16
C ARG A 153 3.90 21.81 34.57
N PRO A 154 2.84 22.26 33.86
CA PRO A 154 1.86 21.34 33.27
C PRO A 154 2.46 20.36 32.26
N LEU A 155 3.49 20.78 31.52
CA LEU A 155 4.18 19.93 30.53
C LEU A 155 4.94 18.77 31.20
N ILE A 156 5.38 18.96 32.45
CA ILE A 156 6.09 17.95 33.25
C ILE A 156 5.09 17.07 34.03
N ALA A 157 4.00 17.65 34.52
CA ALA A 157 3.03 16.96 35.39
C ALA A 157 2.38 15.74 34.73
N ALA A 158 1.91 15.88 33.48
CA ALA A 158 1.28 14.77 32.77
C ALA A 158 2.20 13.53 32.59
N PRO A 159 3.45 13.67 32.10
CA PRO A 159 4.39 12.55 32.07
C PRO A 159 4.67 11.93 33.45
N VAL A 160 4.72 12.73 34.52
CA VAL A 160 4.93 12.23 35.89
C VAL A 160 3.79 11.33 36.33
N VAL A 161 2.54 11.75 36.14
CA VAL A 161 1.36 10.94 36.50
C VAL A 161 1.37 9.61 35.78
N LEU A 162 1.71 9.60 34.49
CA LEU A 162 1.77 8.38 33.68
C LEU A 162 2.91 7.45 34.11
N ALA A 163 4.10 8.00 34.40
CA ALA A 163 5.23 7.22 34.91
C ALA A 163 4.92 6.59 36.28
N ILE A 164 4.29 7.35 37.18
CA ILE A 164 3.80 6.82 38.46
C ILE A 164 2.78 5.72 38.21
N GLY A 165 1.84 5.91 37.28
CA GLY A 165 0.87 4.90 36.88
C GLY A 165 1.52 3.58 36.46
N THR A 166 2.59 3.62 35.65
CA THR A 166 3.33 2.39 35.27
C THR A 166 3.90 1.63 36.47
N THR A 167 4.24 2.33 37.55
CA THR A 167 4.79 1.71 38.77
C THR A 167 3.68 1.21 39.67
N ILE A 168 2.62 2.01 39.87
CA ILE A 168 1.46 1.62 40.69
C ILE A 168 0.78 0.40 40.10
N PHE A 169 0.48 0.36 38.80
CA PHE A 169 -0.12 -0.81 38.17
C PHE A 169 0.83 -2.01 38.06
N GLY A 170 2.14 -1.77 38.15
CA GLY A 170 3.11 -2.85 38.29
C GLY A 170 3.02 -3.51 39.66
N LEU A 171 2.90 -2.71 40.73
CA LEU A 171 2.82 -3.14 42.12
C LEU A 171 1.43 -3.66 42.54
N MET A 172 0.37 -3.04 42.02
CA MET A 172 -1.02 -3.41 42.24
C MET A 172 -1.45 -4.32 41.08
N LEU A 173 -1.17 -5.62 41.22
CA LEU A 173 -1.50 -6.62 40.20
C LEU A 173 -3.01 -6.79 40.02
N ASP A 174 -3.80 -6.67 41.09
CA ASP A 174 -5.23 -7.00 41.08
C ASP A 174 -6.12 -6.02 40.28
N PRO A 175 -6.00 -4.69 40.41
CA PRO A 175 -6.96 -3.75 39.79
C PRO A 175 -7.02 -3.76 38.24
N PRO A 176 -5.89 -3.91 37.50
CA PRO A 176 -5.94 -4.03 36.05
C PRO A 176 -6.57 -5.35 35.59
N ILE A 177 -6.33 -6.43 36.34
CA ILE A 177 -6.78 -7.78 35.98
C ILE A 177 -8.28 -7.91 36.20
N THR A 178 -8.81 -7.41 37.32
CA THR A 178 -10.26 -7.47 37.61
C THR A 178 -11.11 -6.68 36.62
N LEU A 179 -10.64 -5.50 36.15
CA LEU A 179 -11.32 -4.75 35.10
C LEU A 179 -11.39 -5.53 33.78
N ILE A 180 -10.37 -6.37 33.51
CA ILE A 180 -10.32 -7.24 32.33
C ILE A 180 -11.19 -8.48 32.54
N GLU A 181 -11.21 -9.06 33.74
CA GLU A 181 -12.09 -10.19 34.11
C GLU A 181 -13.57 -9.82 33.97
N ASP A 182 -13.96 -8.60 34.37
CA ASP A 182 -15.32 -8.08 34.22
C ASP A 182 -15.74 -7.88 32.75
N ILE A 183 -14.80 -7.48 31.89
CA ILE A 183 -15.01 -7.39 30.43
C ILE A 183 -14.99 -8.80 29.79
N ALA A 184 -14.25 -9.74 30.37
CA ALA A 184 -14.08 -11.12 29.95
C ALA A 184 -15.19 -12.07 30.41
N GLN A 185 -16.19 -11.60 31.18
CA GLN A 185 -17.39 -12.37 31.55
C GLN A 185 -18.25 -12.83 30.34
N LEU A 186 -17.83 -12.52 29.11
CA LEU A 186 -18.28 -13.15 27.86
C LEU A 186 -17.91 -14.64 27.71
N GLY A 187 -17.22 -15.22 28.70
CA GLY A 187 -17.13 -16.66 28.90
C GLY A 187 -15.89 -17.30 28.30
N VAL A 188 -15.32 -18.26 29.03
CA VAL A 188 -14.20 -19.15 28.62
C VAL A 188 -12.80 -18.55 28.80
N LEU A 189 -12.44 -18.15 30.01
CA LEU A 189 -11.11 -17.59 30.26
C LEU A 189 -10.55 -18.08 31.60
N LYS A 190 -9.37 -18.72 31.59
CA LYS A 190 -8.69 -19.20 32.81
C LYS A 190 -8.24 -18.00 33.68
N PRO A 191 -8.26 -18.11 35.02
CA PRO A 191 -7.65 -17.10 35.89
C PRO A 191 -6.13 -17.07 35.65
N ILE A 192 -5.58 -15.87 35.44
CA ILE A 192 -4.13 -15.67 35.28
C ILE A 192 -3.56 -15.34 36.66
N GLU A 193 -2.81 -16.26 37.24
CA GLU A 193 -2.10 -16.01 38.50
C GLU A 193 -0.79 -15.27 38.22
N ILE A 194 -0.87 -13.95 38.05
CA ILE A 194 0.33 -13.11 37.86
C ILE A 194 0.96 -12.84 39.22
N HIS A 195 2.19 -13.32 39.42
CA HIS A 195 2.99 -13.01 40.59
C HIS A 195 4.11 -12.02 40.22
N LEU A 196 4.17 -10.87 40.90
CA LEU A 196 5.23 -9.83 40.76
C LEU A 196 6.64 -10.40 40.99
N LEU A 197 6.70 -11.35 41.94
CA LEU A 197 7.83 -12.22 42.23
C LEU A 197 7.22 -13.62 42.29
N PRO A 198 7.55 -14.52 41.35
CA PRO A 198 7.10 -15.90 41.44
C PRO A 198 7.48 -16.47 42.81
N SER A 199 6.61 -17.28 43.41
CA SER A 199 6.93 -18.03 44.62
C SER A 199 8.18 -18.92 44.44
N ASP A 200 8.43 -19.33 43.20
CA ASP A 200 9.61 -20.09 42.76
C ASP A 200 10.41 -19.31 41.71
N PHE A 201 11.64 -18.91 42.05
CA PHE A 201 12.60 -18.29 41.11
C PHE A 201 12.96 -19.16 39.89
N THR A 202 12.44 -20.38 39.83
CA THR A 202 12.65 -21.39 38.79
C THR A 202 11.62 -21.32 37.66
N ASN A 203 10.63 -20.41 37.70
CA ASN A 203 9.64 -20.29 36.62
C ASN A 203 10.35 -20.01 35.26
N PRO A 204 10.15 -20.86 34.23
CA PRO A 204 10.80 -20.69 32.93
C PRO A 204 10.55 -19.32 32.28
N ILE A 205 9.34 -18.76 32.43
CA ILE A 205 8.95 -17.48 31.82
C ILE A 205 9.67 -16.32 32.52
N PHE A 206 9.76 -16.38 33.85
CA PHE A 206 10.52 -15.39 34.61
C PHE A 206 12.01 -15.38 34.20
N LEU A 207 12.60 -16.57 34.00
CA LEU A 207 13.98 -16.72 33.53
C LEU A 207 14.17 -16.19 32.10
N THR A 208 13.21 -16.41 31.19
CA THR A 208 13.28 -15.83 29.84
C THR A 208 13.17 -14.31 29.88
N SER A 209 12.29 -13.75 30.71
CA SER A 209 12.20 -12.30 30.92
C SER A 209 13.48 -11.68 31.46
N LEU A 210 14.11 -12.32 32.46
CA LEU A 210 15.41 -11.87 32.96
C LEU A 210 16.48 -11.95 31.87
N GLY A 211 16.47 -13.02 31.07
CA GLY A 211 17.32 -13.19 29.90
C GLY A 211 17.12 -12.10 28.85
N ILE A 212 15.89 -11.67 28.59
CA ILE A 212 15.56 -10.55 27.67
C ILE A 212 16.15 -9.24 28.20
N ILE A 213 15.99 -8.95 29.49
CA ILE A 213 16.52 -7.72 30.10
C ILE A 213 18.04 -7.71 30.05
N ALA A 214 18.67 -8.81 30.47
CA ALA A 214 20.11 -8.97 30.45
C ALA A 214 20.66 -8.89 29.01
N GLY A 215 20.05 -9.61 28.08
CA GLY A 215 20.40 -9.60 26.66
C GLY A 215 20.30 -8.20 26.04
N GLY A 216 19.19 -7.49 26.30
CA GLY A 216 19.03 -6.10 25.86
C GLY A 216 20.07 -5.15 26.47
N PHE A 217 20.44 -5.36 27.74
CA PHE A 217 21.50 -4.59 28.39
C PHE A 217 22.88 -4.90 27.79
N VAL A 218 23.20 -6.16 27.50
CA VAL A 218 24.44 -6.56 26.82
C VAL A 218 24.51 -5.95 25.42
N VAL A 219 23.44 -6.03 24.63
CA VAL A 219 23.37 -5.39 23.30
C VAL A 219 23.59 -3.87 23.42
N PHE A 220 23.01 -3.21 24.43
CA PHE A 220 23.26 -1.81 24.71
C PHE A 220 24.73 -1.50 25.03
N LEU A 221 25.40 -2.31 25.84
CA LEU A 221 26.82 -2.13 26.16
C LEU A 221 27.70 -2.27 24.92
N LEU A 222 27.36 -3.19 24.02
CA LEU A 222 28.09 -3.44 22.78
C LEU A 222 27.81 -2.42 21.66
N ARG A 223 27.00 -1.37 21.90
CA ARG A 223 26.57 -0.42 20.86
C ARG A 223 27.68 0.33 20.15
N GLY A 224 28.81 0.57 20.83
CA GLY A 224 29.99 1.17 20.21
C GLY A 224 30.54 0.34 19.04
N PHE A 225 30.32 -0.98 19.07
CA PHE A 225 30.76 -1.90 18.03
C PHE A 225 29.76 -1.99 16.86
N TRP A 226 28.47 -2.18 17.15
CA TRP A 226 27.49 -2.46 16.09
C TRP A 226 26.86 -1.21 15.45
N LEU A 227 26.73 -0.08 16.15
CA LEU A 227 26.07 1.12 15.63
C LEU A 227 26.80 1.72 14.41
N PRO A 228 28.15 1.81 14.39
CA PRO A 228 28.89 2.29 13.20
C PRO A 228 28.79 1.35 11.99
N ILE A 229 28.55 0.06 12.22
CA ILE A 229 28.39 -0.94 11.16
C ILE A 229 27.01 -0.76 10.53
N LEU A 230 25.94 -0.73 11.34
CA LEU A 230 24.56 -0.63 10.85
C LEU A 230 24.27 0.69 10.13
N THR A 231 24.91 1.80 10.54
CA THR A 231 24.75 3.09 9.86
C THR A 231 25.32 3.13 8.44
N LYS A 232 26.24 2.21 8.09
CA LYS A 232 26.83 2.10 6.74
C LYS A 232 26.05 1.19 5.81
N ILE A 233 25.16 0.34 6.33
CA ILE A 233 24.40 -0.60 5.51
C ILE A 233 23.22 0.16 4.89
N PRO A 234 23.09 0.18 3.55
CA PRO A 234 21.95 0.80 2.89
C PRO A 234 20.72 -0.10 3.04
N ILE A 235 20.01 0.02 4.17
CA ILE A 235 18.74 -0.68 4.39
C ILE A 235 17.64 0.13 3.68
N ALA A 236 16.92 -0.51 2.75
CA ALA A 236 15.78 0.10 2.10
C ALA A 236 14.71 0.46 3.14
N LYS A 237 14.33 1.73 3.22
CA LYS A 237 13.27 2.17 4.13
C LYS A 237 11.92 1.88 3.48
N ALA A 238 10.90 1.62 4.29
CA ALA A 238 9.53 1.48 3.80
C ALA A 238 9.08 2.70 2.96
N THR A 239 9.59 3.90 3.30
CA THR A 239 9.37 5.12 2.53
C THR A 239 9.95 5.06 1.11
N ASP A 240 11.09 4.39 0.92
CA ASP A 240 11.72 4.25 -0.39
C ASP A 240 10.91 3.30 -1.27
N ILE A 241 10.40 2.20 -0.68
CA ILE A 241 9.47 1.27 -1.34
C ILE A 241 8.19 2.02 -1.75
N TYR A 242 7.59 2.78 -0.83
CA TYR A 242 6.39 3.56 -1.11
C TYR A 242 6.60 4.58 -2.25
N LYS A 243 7.73 5.30 -2.25
CA LYS A 243 8.09 6.21 -3.34
C LYS A 243 8.30 5.47 -4.66
N GLY A 244 8.89 4.28 -4.62
CA GLY A 244 9.04 3.42 -5.79
C GLY A 244 7.69 3.00 -6.38
N ILE A 245 6.72 2.66 -5.53
CA ILE A 245 5.35 2.34 -5.95
C ILE A 245 4.70 3.55 -6.62
N LEU A 246 4.77 4.73 -5.99
CA LEU A 246 4.23 5.97 -6.57
C LEU A 246 4.88 6.30 -7.92
N ALA A 247 6.20 6.21 -8.01
CA ALA A 247 6.92 6.41 -9.26
C ALA A 247 6.50 5.40 -10.35
N GLY A 248 6.20 4.16 -9.96
CA GLY A 248 5.64 3.14 -10.85
C GLY A 248 4.25 3.54 -11.37
N VAL A 249 3.38 4.03 -10.49
CA VAL A 249 2.04 4.52 -10.88
C VAL A 249 2.14 5.71 -11.83
N ASP A 250 2.99 6.69 -11.53
CA ASP A 250 3.22 7.86 -12.39
C ASP A 250 3.81 7.46 -13.75
N TRP A 251 4.72 6.48 -13.76
CA TRP A 251 5.30 5.95 -14.99
C TRP A 251 4.24 5.27 -15.87
N ILE A 252 3.36 4.45 -15.28
CA ILE A 252 2.23 3.82 -16.00
C ILE A 252 1.31 4.90 -16.55
N GLY A 253 0.95 5.90 -15.73
CA GLY A 253 0.13 7.04 -16.17
C GLY A 253 0.73 7.75 -17.38
N THR A 254 2.05 7.96 -17.35
CA THR A 254 2.79 8.56 -18.47
C THR A 254 2.75 7.68 -19.72
N GLN A 255 2.84 6.35 -19.59
CA GLN A 255 2.71 5.44 -20.74
C GLN A 255 1.30 5.49 -21.34
N VAL A 256 0.25 5.54 -20.51
CA VAL A 256 -1.13 5.66 -20.98
C VAL A 256 -1.32 6.98 -21.74
N LEU A 257 -0.79 8.09 -21.22
CA LEU A 257 -0.89 9.39 -21.89
C LEU A 257 -0.18 9.42 -23.25
N ARG A 258 0.89 8.65 -23.46
CA ARG A 258 1.55 8.52 -24.79
C ARG A 258 0.63 7.94 -25.85
N THR A 259 -0.35 7.12 -25.47
CA THR A 259 -1.36 6.61 -26.41
C THR A 259 -2.36 7.71 -26.83
N GLN A 260 -2.42 8.82 -26.09
CA GLN A 260 -3.29 9.95 -26.38
C GLN A 260 -2.55 11.04 -27.19
N ASN A 261 -2.01 10.67 -28.36
CA ASN A 261 -1.18 11.56 -29.18
C ASN A 261 -1.96 12.62 -30.00
N GLY A 262 -3.30 12.65 -29.91
CA GLY A 262 -4.15 13.59 -30.64
C GLY A 262 -4.30 13.33 -32.15
N GLN A 263 -3.66 12.29 -32.69
CA GLN A 263 -3.75 11.96 -34.11
C GLN A 263 -4.91 11.02 -34.37
N VAL A 264 -5.93 11.50 -35.09
CA VAL A 264 -7.13 10.70 -35.48
C VAL A 264 -6.75 9.38 -36.13
N ARG A 265 -5.70 9.36 -36.97
CA ARG A 265 -5.19 8.16 -37.62
C ARG A 265 -4.78 7.07 -36.61
N TYR A 266 -4.11 7.43 -35.53
CA TYR A 266 -3.70 6.47 -34.50
C TYR A 266 -4.92 5.86 -33.82
N TYR A 267 -5.90 6.69 -33.43
CA TYR A 267 -7.14 6.20 -32.82
C TYR A 267 -7.92 5.28 -33.76
N LEU A 268 -8.00 5.61 -35.06
CA LEU A 268 -8.66 4.75 -36.05
C LEU A 268 -7.96 3.40 -36.21
N ILE A 269 -6.63 3.37 -36.24
CA ILE A 269 -5.87 2.10 -36.31
C ILE A 269 -6.17 1.24 -35.08
N VAL A 270 -6.18 1.84 -33.88
CA VAL A 270 -6.50 1.11 -32.65
C VAL A 270 -7.93 0.58 -32.69
N ILE A 271 -8.92 1.42 -33.02
CA ILE A 271 -10.34 1.02 -33.07
C ILE A 271 -10.55 -0.10 -34.10
N LEU A 272 -10.10 0.10 -35.34
CA LEU A 272 -10.25 -0.90 -36.41
C LEU A 272 -9.47 -2.17 -36.09
N GLY A 273 -8.29 -2.05 -35.49
CA GLY A 273 -7.48 -3.19 -35.05
C GLY A 273 -8.17 -3.99 -33.94
N THR A 274 -8.76 -3.32 -32.95
CA THR A 274 -9.54 -3.97 -31.89
C THR A 274 -10.77 -4.67 -32.48
N VAL A 275 -11.53 -3.99 -33.35
CA VAL A 275 -12.70 -4.60 -34.02
C VAL A 275 -12.29 -5.82 -34.85
N ALA A 276 -11.23 -5.71 -35.66
CA ALA A 276 -10.72 -6.83 -36.44
C ALA A 276 -10.28 -8.00 -35.55
N THR A 277 -9.59 -7.70 -34.44
CA THR A 277 -9.16 -8.73 -33.47
C THR A 277 -10.36 -9.42 -32.85
N VAL A 278 -11.37 -8.68 -32.42
CA VAL A 278 -12.60 -9.23 -31.83
C VAL A 278 -13.36 -10.08 -32.85
N ILE A 279 -13.50 -9.64 -34.10
CA ILE A 279 -14.15 -10.41 -35.17
C ILE A 279 -13.38 -11.69 -35.45
N LEU A 280 -12.04 -11.62 -35.52
CA LEU A 280 -11.19 -12.77 -35.76
C LEU A 280 -11.30 -13.79 -34.61
N THR A 281 -11.25 -13.33 -33.36
CA THR A 281 -11.27 -14.24 -32.20
C THR A 281 -12.66 -14.80 -31.91
N ASN A 282 -13.70 -13.98 -31.90
CA ASN A 282 -15.05 -14.38 -31.49
C ASN A 282 -15.92 -14.89 -32.63
N GLY A 283 -15.64 -14.49 -33.87
CA GLY A 283 -16.32 -15.04 -35.05
C GLY A 283 -15.51 -16.18 -35.61
N ILE A 284 -14.54 -15.87 -36.46
CA ILE A 284 -13.90 -16.85 -37.35
C ILE A 284 -13.17 -17.97 -36.59
N ILE A 285 -12.35 -17.64 -35.61
CA ILE A 285 -11.55 -18.65 -34.87
C ILE A 285 -12.46 -19.55 -34.03
N LEU A 286 -13.49 -18.98 -33.40
CA LEU A 286 -14.42 -19.74 -32.58
C LEU A 286 -15.35 -20.62 -33.43
N ASP A 287 -15.88 -20.09 -34.54
CA ASP A 287 -16.74 -20.84 -35.48
C ASP A 287 -15.97 -22.00 -36.13
N LEU A 288 -14.70 -21.80 -36.49
CA LEU A 288 -13.80 -22.89 -36.94
C LEU A 288 -13.55 -23.92 -35.85
N ALA A 289 -13.36 -23.50 -34.59
CA ALA A 289 -13.11 -24.40 -33.47
C ALA A 289 -14.34 -25.24 -33.09
N VAL A 290 -15.55 -24.72 -33.31
CA VAL A 290 -16.83 -25.41 -33.10
C VAL A 290 -17.21 -26.29 -34.31
N GLY A 291 -16.44 -26.24 -35.40
CA GLY A 291 -16.65 -27.06 -36.59
C GLY A 291 -17.83 -26.59 -37.45
N GLN A 292 -18.18 -25.29 -37.40
CA GLN A 292 -19.16 -24.73 -38.32
C GLN A 292 -18.53 -24.50 -39.69
N ASP A 293 -19.24 -24.88 -40.75
CA ASP A 293 -18.83 -24.60 -42.12
C ASP A 293 -18.96 -23.11 -42.41
N ILE A 294 -17.82 -22.44 -42.61
CA ILE A 294 -17.74 -21.00 -42.91
C ILE A 294 -18.17 -20.68 -44.35
N ILE A 295 -18.24 -21.70 -45.20
CA ILE A 295 -18.56 -21.57 -46.62
C ILE A 295 -19.98 -22.08 -46.85
N PRO A 296 -20.92 -21.24 -47.35
CA PRO A 296 -22.24 -21.72 -47.76
C PRO A 296 -22.11 -22.77 -48.86
N ALA A 297 -22.70 -23.94 -48.64
CA ALA A 297 -22.44 -25.13 -49.43
C ALA A 297 -23.05 -25.15 -50.85
N THR A 298 -23.86 -24.18 -51.26
CA THR A 298 -24.45 -24.16 -52.62
C THR A 298 -24.77 -22.74 -53.10
N ILE A 299 -24.06 -22.26 -54.11
CA ILE A 299 -24.42 -21.03 -54.85
C ILE A 299 -25.30 -21.43 -56.03
N ASN A 300 -26.60 -21.17 -55.96
CA ASN A 300 -27.50 -21.33 -57.10
C ASN A 300 -27.42 -20.11 -58.02
N PHE A 301 -27.01 -20.34 -59.26
CA PHE A 301 -26.88 -19.29 -60.28
C PHE A 301 -28.22 -19.08 -61.02
N ASP A 302 -29.05 -18.17 -60.51
CA ASP A 302 -30.20 -17.63 -61.24
C ASP A 302 -29.84 -16.31 -61.97
N SER A 303 -30.66 -15.86 -62.94
CA SER A 303 -30.40 -14.61 -63.67
C SER A 303 -30.31 -13.35 -62.79
N PRO A 304 -31.12 -13.19 -61.71
CA PRO A 304 -30.96 -12.10 -60.76
C PRO A 304 -29.65 -12.22 -59.96
N THR A 305 -29.18 -13.44 -59.71
CA THR A 305 -27.91 -13.72 -59.01
C THR A 305 -26.71 -13.27 -59.84
N ALA A 306 -26.76 -13.44 -61.17
CA ALA A 306 -25.72 -12.94 -62.08
C ALA A 306 -25.61 -11.41 -62.06
N LEU A 307 -26.75 -10.70 -62.12
CA LEU A 307 -26.77 -9.23 -62.04
C LEU A 307 -26.24 -8.73 -60.69
N ARG A 308 -26.63 -9.38 -59.59
CA ARG A 308 -26.11 -9.09 -58.23
C ARG A 308 -24.59 -9.25 -58.16
N ALA A 309 -24.06 -10.33 -58.70
CA ALA A 309 -22.61 -10.59 -58.71
C ALA A 309 -21.84 -9.53 -59.50
N ILE A 310 -22.35 -9.10 -60.66
CA ILE A 310 -21.76 -8.04 -61.48
C ILE A 310 -21.76 -6.70 -60.72
N LEU A 311 -22.88 -6.34 -60.08
CA LEU A 311 -22.97 -5.11 -59.29
C LEU A 311 -22.05 -5.12 -58.07
N LEU A 312 -21.93 -6.26 -57.37
CA LEU A 312 -20.97 -6.43 -56.28
C LEU A 312 -19.53 -6.29 -56.76
N LEU A 313 -19.19 -6.93 -57.89
CA LEU A 313 -17.87 -6.79 -58.51
C LEU A 313 -17.56 -5.33 -58.88
N LEU A 314 -18.53 -4.66 -59.51
CA LEU A 314 -18.40 -3.24 -59.86
C LEU A 314 -18.18 -2.37 -58.62
N THR A 315 -18.93 -2.64 -57.53
CA THR A 315 -18.79 -1.96 -56.24
C THR A 315 -17.41 -2.18 -55.63
N ILE A 316 -16.89 -3.41 -55.66
CA ILE A 316 -15.56 -3.74 -55.15
C ILE A 316 -14.46 -3.06 -55.97
N VAL A 317 -14.53 -3.14 -57.30
CA VAL A 317 -13.53 -2.56 -58.20
C VAL A 317 -13.53 -1.03 -58.08
N ALA A 318 -14.70 -0.41 -58.11
CA ALA A 318 -14.83 1.04 -57.94
C ALA A 318 -14.34 1.48 -56.55
N GLY A 319 -14.71 0.75 -55.49
CA GLY A 319 -14.24 0.98 -54.13
C GLY A 319 -12.71 0.89 -54.00
N LEU A 320 -12.09 -0.17 -54.53
CA LEU A 320 -10.64 -0.30 -54.55
C LEU A 320 -9.96 0.81 -55.36
N TYR A 321 -10.56 1.22 -56.47
CA TYR A 321 -10.05 2.34 -57.26
C TYR A 321 -10.05 3.65 -56.46
N THR A 322 -11.03 3.91 -55.59
CA THR A 322 -11.03 5.12 -54.74
C THR A 322 -9.79 5.23 -53.86
N VAL A 323 -9.24 4.10 -53.40
CA VAL A 323 -8.05 4.04 -52.53
C VAL A 323 -6.77 4.34 -53.30
N VAL A 324 -6.70 3.91 -54.56
CA VAL A 324 -5.50 4.03 -55.41
C VAL A 324 -5.50 5.34 -56.24
N ALA A 325 -6.68 5.94 -56.42
CA ALA A 325 -6.87 7.13 -57.23
C ALA A 325 -6.04 8.32 -56.70
N ARG A 326 -5.08 8.77 -57.51
CA ARG A 326 -4.22 9.92 -57.18
C ARG A 326 -4.91 11.28 -57.32
N LYS A 327 -6.03 11.35 -58.06
CA LYS A 327 -6.80 12.58 -58.28
C LYS A 327 -8.10 12.50 -57.46
N HIS A 328 -8.34 13.49 -56.59
CA HIS A 328 -9.54 13.50 -55.76
C HIS A 328 -10.83 13.45 -56.57
N ILE A 329 -10.90 14.10 -57.75
CA ILE A 329 -12.08 14.08 -58.61
C ILE A 329 -12.39 12.66 -59.11
N THR A 330 -11.37 11.89 -59.52
CA THR A 330 -11.59 10.51 -59.99
C THR A 330 -11.95 9.57 -58.85
N ALA A 331 -11.45 9.82 -57.64
CA ALA A 331 -11.86 9.08 -56.44
C ALA A 331 -13.34 9.33 -56.10
N VAL A 332 -13.80 10.58 -56.20
CA VAL A 332 -15.21 10.95 -55.95
C VAL A 332 -16.14 10.36 -57.01
N LEU A 333 -15.76 10.39 -58.29
CA LEU A 333 -16.55 9.77 -59.35
C LEU A 333 -16.66 8.25 -59.14
N ALA A 334 -15.57 7.59 -58.72
CA ALA A 334 -15.60 6.17 -58.39
C ALA A 334 -16.44 5.86 -57.13
N LEU A 335 -16.44 6.74 -56.12
CA LEU A 335 -17.35 6.66 -54.99
C LEU A 335 -18.82 6.76 -55.44
N GLY A 336 -19.11 7.65 -56.40
CA GLY A 336 -20.41 7.71 -57.07
C GLY A 336 -20.83 6.39 -57.70
N ILE A 337 -19.92 5.72 -58.42
CA ILE A 337 -20.16 4.40 -59.01
C ILE A 337 -20.50 3.36 -57.92
N VAL A 338 -19.82 3.39 -56.77
CA VAL A 338 -20.13 2.53 -55.61
C VAL A 338 -21.56 2.78 -55.13
N GLY A 339 -21.95 4.03 -54.91
CA GLY A 339 -23.28 4.38 -54.42
C GLY A 339 -24.41 4.04 -55.38
N TYR A 340 -24.25 4.30 -56.69
CA TYR A 340 -25.24 3.90 -57.70
C TYR A 340 -25.34 2.38 -57.83
N SER A 341 -24.21 1.66 -57.74
CA SER A 341 -24.21 0.19 -57.77
C SER A 341 -24.97 -0.41 -56.57
N ILE A 342 -24.77 0.15 -55.37
CA ILE A 342 -25.53 -0.23 -54.17
C ILE A 342 -27.02 0.15 -54.29
N GLY A 343 -27.33 1.31 -54.86
CA GLY A 343 -28.72 1.72 -55.12
C GLY A 343 -29.47 0.73 -56.03
N VAL A 344 -28.81 0.22 -57.08
CA VAL A 344 -29.38 -0.83 -57.94
C VAL A 344 -29.50 -2.15 -57.19
N LEU A 345 -28.56 -2.51 -56.32
CA LEU A 345 -28.69 -3.70 -55.45
C LEU A 345 -29.93 -3.61 -54.56
N PHE A 346 -30.23 -2.45 -53.95
CA PHE A 346 -31.46 -2.27 -53.18
C PHE A 346 -32.74 -2.36 -54.00
N LEU A 347 -32.69 -2.04 -55.30
CA LEU A 347 -33.82 -2.21 -56.21
C LEU A 347 -34.06 -3.68 -56.58
N LEU A 348 -33.00 -4.49 -56.58
CA LEU A 348 -33.04 -5.95 -56.80
C LEU A 348 -33.40 -6.73 -55.53
N GLU A 349 -33.30 -6.08 -54.38
CA GLU A 349 -33.92 -6.52 -53.14
C GLU A 349 -35.32 -5.86 -53.02
N PRO A 350 -36.25 -6.41 -52.24
CA PRO A 350 -37.59 -5.83 -52.05
C PRO A 350 -37.56 -4.55 -51.19
N ALA A 351 -36.71 -3.58 -51.54
CA ALA A 351 -36.47 -2.31 -50.85
C ALA A 351 -36.44 -1.09 -51.80
N PRO A 352 -37.51 -0.84 -52.59
CA PRO A 352 -37.54 0.23 -53.59
C PRO A 352 -37.41 1.64 -52.98
N ASP A 353 -38.00 1.89 -51.82
CA ASP A 353 -37.95 3.20 -51.16
C ASP A 353 -36.52 3.56 -50.73
N VAL A 354 -35.76 2.58 -50.24
CA VAL A 354 -34.33 2.75 -49.86
C VAL A 354 -33.47 3.04 -51.08
N SER A 355 -33.76 2.39 -52.22
CA SER A 355 -33.07 2.62 -53.49
C SER A 355 -33.23 4.07 -53.98
N ILE A 356 -34.45 4.61 -53.96
CA ILE A 356 -34.73 6.00 -54.38
C ILE A 356 -33.97 6.99 -53.50
N VAL A 357 -33.99 6.78 -52.17
CA VAL A 357 -33.24 7.63 -51.23
C VAL A 357 -31.73 7.54 -51.47
N GLN A 358 -31.21 6.34 -51.74
CA GLN A 358 -29.79 6.13 -52.03
C GLN A 358 -29.35 6.90 -53.28
N PHE A 359 -30.12 6.85 -54.37
CA PHE A 359 -29.80 7.59 -55.59
C PHE A 359 -29.82 9.11 -55.38
N LEU A 360 -30.80 9.61 -54.62
CA LEU A 360 -30.90 11.03 -54.28
C LEU A 360 -29.68 11.48 -53.45
N MET A 361 -29.35 10.72 -52.39
CA MET A 361 -28.25 11.02 -51.50
C MET A 361 -26.90 10.93 -52.19
N GLU A 362 -26.68 9.94 -53.06
CA GLU A 362 -25.44 9.79 -53.81
C GLU A 362 -25.22 10.95 -54.79
N THR A 363 -26.30 11.39 -55.45
CA THR A 363 -26.25 12.55 -56.34
C THR A 363 -25.90 13.81 -55.56
N LEU A 364 -26.53 14.04 -54.41
CA LEU A 364 -26.30 15.19 -53.56
C LEU A 364 -24.90 15.19 -52.95
N SER A 365 -24.44 14.05 -52.42
CA SER A 365 -23.12 13.90 -51.80
C SER A 365 -22.01 14.10 -52.83
N THR A 366 -22.15 13.53 -54.03
CA THR A 366 -21.19 13.70 -55.13
C THR A 366 -21.07 15.17 -55.51
N VAL A 367 -22.19 15.87 -55.70
CA VAL A 367 -22.19 17.31 -56.01
C VAL A 367 -21.53 18.11 -54.89
N LEU A 368 -21.88 17.83 -53.62
CA LEU A 368 -21.35 18.55 -52.47
C LEU A 368 -19.84 18.34 -52.30
N ILE A 369 -19.36 17.10 -52.45
CA ILE A 369 -17.92 16.78 -52.38
C ILE A 369 -17.17 17.45 -53.54
N ILE A 370 -17.72 17.46 -54.76
CA ILE A 370 -17.12 18.16 -55.90
C ILE A 370 -17.01 19.67 -55.62
N ILE A 371 -18.05 20.29 -55.08
CA ILE A 371 -18.03 21.72 -54.70
C ILE A 371 -16.99 21.98 -53.60
N MET A 372 -16.94 21.13 -52.57
CA MET A 372 -15.97 21.25 -51.48
C MET A 372 -14.53 21.13 -51.99
N LEU A 373 -14.26 20.13 -52.84
CA LEU A 373 -12.96 19.98 -53.48
C LEU A 373 -12.63 21.23 -54.28
N GLY A 374 -13.56 21.73 -55.09
CA GLY A 374 -13.39 22.96 -55.88
C GLY A 374 -12.96 24.20 -55.08
N ARG A 375 -13.25 24.25 -53.76
CA ARG A 375 -12.87 25.36 -52.87
C ARG A 375 -11.48 25.22 -52.22
N ILE A 376 -10.84 24.05 -52.30
CA ILE A 376 -9.53 23.79 -51.68
C ILE A 376 -8.43 23.88 -52.75
N SER A 377 -7.33 24.60 -52.47
CA SER A 377 -6.21 24.77 -53.42
C SER A 377 -5.46 23.46 -53.68
N GLU A 378 -4.88 23.28 -54.88
CA GLU A 378 -4.12 22.06 -55.22
C GLU A 378 -2.93 21.79 -54.29
N ARG A 379 -2.33 22.83 -53.69
CA ARG A 379 -1.28 22.69 -52.66
C ARG A 379 -1.83 22.10 -51.37
N GLN A 380 -2.93 22.64 -50.85
CA GLN A 380 -3.59 22.12 -49.64
C GLN A 380 -4.11 20.70 -49.83
N ARG A 381 -4.44 20.29 -51.06
CA ARG A 381 -4.83 18.91 -51.39
C ARG A 381 -3.64 17.92 -51.44
N ARG A 382 -2.42 18.41 -51.64
CA ARG A 382 -1.20 17.58 -51.65
C ARG A 382 -0.52 17.47 -50.29
N ASP A 383 -0.69 18.49 -49.44
CA ASP A 383 -0.11 18.57 -48.10
C ASP A 383 -0.97 17.88 -47.02
N ALA A 384 -2.23 17.57 -47.33
CA ALA A 384 -3.15 16.76 -46.50
C ALA A 384 -3.12 15.30 -46.93
#